data_AF-A0A7J3CJN2-F1
#
_entry.id   AF-A0A7J3CJN2-F1
#
_cell.length_a   1.000
_cell.length_b   1.000
_cell.length_c   1.000
_cell.angle_alpha   90.00
_cell.angle_beta   90.00
_cell.angle_gamma   90.00
#
_symmetry.space_group_name_H-M   'P 1'
#
loop_
_entity.id
_entity.type
_entity.pdbx_description
1 polymer ?
#
loop_
_entity_poly.entity_id
_entity_poly.type
_entity_poly.pdbx_seq_one_letter_code
_entity_poly.pdbx_strand_id
1 'polypeptide(L)'
;MSNSTITTLTKVRGLSIKILEALRGGPKTSSELCLELGVRGNYMRSYLHNMKKYGLITKNEFFWKIVPDKINIINKMINRNNIYKAKEKAKESKGISKRKSKTKTNGERIFEKEKLREAFECFLKQQKYEVVVEDVVRKLFKHYIETGALYLLFKEGYDMEAYFDKHYSGDILRAIDILTNDRVAYKIFKKGEIKIALYKDFIEKLKSLVNNDER
;
A
#
# COMPACT_ATOMS: atom_id res chain seq x y z
N MET A 1 4.95 -8.12 40.96
CA MET A 1 3.81 -7.64 40.13
C MET A 1 4.14 -7.78 38.65
N SER A 2 3.13 -7.95 37.80
CA SER A 2 3.08 -8.79 36.58
C SER A 2 3.66 -8.19 35.27
N ASN A 3 4.79 -8.71 34.79
CA ASN A 3 5.32 -8.47 33.42
C ASN A 3 4.74 -9.44 32.35
N SER A 4 4.00 -10.47 32.75
CA SER A 4 3.45 -11.51 31.85
C SER A 4 2.26 -11.03 30.98
N THR A 5 1.49 -10.06 31.47
CA THR A 5 0.24 -9.63 30.81
C THR A 5 0.51 -8.85 29.52
N ILE A 6 1.58 -8.06 29.46
CA ILE A 6 1.88 -7.14 28.34
C ILE A 6 2.42 -7.90 27.11
N THR A 7 3.30 -8.88 27.31
CA THR A 7 3.86 -9.72 26.24
C THR A 7 2.86 -10.69 25.64
N THR A 8 1.81 -11.04 26.38
CA THR A 8 0.71 -11.88 25.89
C THR A 8 -0.21 -11.10 24.94
N LEU A 9 -0.38 -9.79 25.17
CA LEU A 9 -1.28 -8.93 24.39
C LEU A 9 -0.78 -8.66 22.97
N THR A 10 0.53 -8.58 22.75
CA THR A 10 1.11 -8.32 21.43
C THR A 10 0.98 -9.51 20.47
N LYS A 11 0.78 -10.72 21.00
CA LYS A 11 0.64 -11.96 20.21
C LYS A 11 -0.78 -12.18 19.67
N VAL A 12 -1.77 -11.47 20.20
CA VAL A 12 -3.18 -11.62 19.84
C VAL A 12 -3.51 -10.62 18.73
N ARG A 13 -3.61 -11.13 17.50
CA ARG A 13 -3.89 -10.33 16.30
C ARG A 13 -4.68 -11.14 15.27
N GLY A 14 -5.20 -10.47 14.25
CA GLY A 14 -5.86 -11.11 13.11
C GLY A 14 -7.03 -11.99 13.53
N LEU A 15 -6.95 -13.29 13.22
CA LEU A 15 -8.02 -14.27 13.49
C LEU A 15 -8.35 -14.40 14.98
N SER A 16 -7.37 -14.26 15.88
CA SER A 16 -7.63 -14.32 17.33
C SER A 16 -8.63 -13.26 17.77
N ILE A 17 -8.57 -12.05 17.19
CA ILE A 17 -9.47 -10.96 17.52
C ILE A 17 -10.88 -11.25 16.99
N LYS A 18 -10.99 -11.83 15.79
CA LYS A 18 -12.29 -12.26 15.23
C LYS A 18 -12.95 -13.35 16.09
N ILE A 19 -12.17 -14.30 16.61
CA ILE A 19 -12.67 -15.32 17.53
C ILE A 19 -13.19 -14.70 18.83
N LEU A 20 -12.44 -13.75 19.41
CA LEU A 20 -12.89 -13.03 20.61
C LEU A 20 -14.16 -12.23 20.35
N GLU A 21 -14.28 -11.63 19.18
CA GLU A 21 -15.48 -10.88 18.77
C GLU A 21 -16.70 -11.79 18.63
N ALA A 22 -16.56 -12.94 17.97
CA ALA A 22 -17.63 -13.95 17.86
C ALA A 22 -18.10 -14.46 19.23
N LEU A 23 -17.16 -14.67 20.16
CA LEU A 23 -17.46 -15.12 21.53
C LEU A 23 -18.08 -14.05 22.43
N ARG A 24 -18.18 -12.78 21.98
CA ARG A 24 -18.96 -11.76 22.73
C ARG A 24 -20.46 -12.04 22.71
N GLY A 25 -20.94 -12.71 21.66
CA GLY A 25 -22.35 -13.11 21.55
C GLY A 25 -22.75 -14.27 22.46
N GLY A 26 -21.79 -14.84 23.20
CA GLY A 26 -22.00 -15.97 24.09
C GLY A 26 -21.04 -17.13 23.81
N PRO A 27 -21.11 -18.20 24.62
CA PRO A 27 -20.29 -19.39 24.42
C PRO A 27 -20.59 -20.05 23.07
N LYS A 28 -19.54 -20.48 22.35
CA LYS A 28 -19.68 -21.15 21.04
C LYS A 28 -18.77 -22.38 20.95
N THR A 29 -19.21 -23.37 20.22
CA THR A 29 -18.42 -24.55 19.87
C THR A 29 -17.36 -24.21 18.82
N SER A 30 -16.36 -25.09 18.69
CA SER A 30 -15.35 -24.95 17.63
C SER A 30 -15.97 -24.97 16.24
N SER A 31 -17.01 -25.78 16.02
CA SER A 31 -17.69 -25.93 14.73
C SER A 31 -18.44 -24.66 14.33
N GLU A 32 -19.17 -24.06 15.27
CA GLU A 32 -19.85 -22.78 15.05
C GLU A 32 -18.85 -21.67 14.72
N LEU A 33 -17.73 -21.60 15.45
CA LEU A 33 -16.68 -20.62 15.16
C LEU A 33 -16.02 -20.83 13.79
N CYS A 34 -15.87 -22.08 13.35
CA CYS A 34 -15.34 -22.39 12.01
C CYS A 34 -16.30 -21.94 10.92
N LEU A 35 -17.59 -22.21 11.10
CA LEU A 35 -18.64 -21.83 10.16
C LEU A 35 -18.79 -20.30 10.07
N GLU A 36 -18.85 -19.63 11.21
CA GLU A 36 -19.01 -18.17 11.28
C GLU A 36 -17.81 -17.41 10.69
N LEU A 37 -16.59 -17.93 10.89
CA LEU A 37 -15.36 -17.24 10.46
C LEU A 37 -14.79 -17.79 9.15
N GLY A 38 -15.41 -18.81 8.55
CA GLY A 38 -14.99 -19.40 7.27
C GLY A 38 -13.60 -20.05 7.32
N VAL A 39 -13.25 -20.70 8.42
CA VAL A 39 -11.90 -21.26 8.65
C VAL A 39 -11.93 -22.75 8.92
N ARG A 40 -10.88 -23.47 8.48
CA ARG A 40 -10.75 -24.92 8.67
C ARG A 40 -10.58 -25.27 10.15
N GLY A 41 -11.17 -26.39 10.57
CA GLY A 41 -11.17 -26.85 11.97
C GLY A 41 -9.79 -27.02 12.60
N ASN A 42 -8.82 -27.58 11.86
CA ASN A 42 -7.44 -27.73 12.35
C ASN A 42 -6.79 -26.38 12.65
N TYR A 43 -7.05 -25.38 11.81
CA TYR A 43 -6.52 -24.03 11.99
C TYR A 43 -7.17 -23.34 13.20
N MET A 44 -8.49 -23.45 13.34
CA MET A 44 -9.23 -22.96 14.51
C MET A 44 -8.71 -23.56 15.83
N ARG A 45 -8.45 -24.87 15.85
CA ARG A 45 -7.98 -25.60 17.04
C ARG A 45 -6.69 -25.01 17.61
N SER A 46 -5.73 -24.66 16.75
CA SER A 46 -4.47 -24.04 17.15
C SER A 46 -4.68 -22.66 17.78
N TYR A 47 -5.59 -21.85 17.24
CA TYR A 47 -5.90 -20.52 17.78
C TYR A 47 -6.58 -20.62 19.14
N LEU A 48 -7.59 -21.49 19.28
CA LEU A 48 -8.29 -21.69 20.54
C LEU A 48 -7.37 -22.22 21.64
N HIS A 49 -6.48 -23.15 21.30
CA HIS A 49 -5.46 -23.65 22.22
C HIS A 49 -4.55 -22.52 22.72
N ASN A 50 -4.01 -21.70 21.82
CA ASN A 50 -3.16 -20.57 22.18
C ASN A 50 -3.91 -19.53 23.03
N MET A 51 -5.16 -19.20 22.69
CA MET A 51 -5.97 -18.26 23.45
C MET A 51 -6.33 -18.77 24.84
N LYS A 52 -6.54 -20.10 24.99
CA LYS A 52 -6.69 -20.75 26.29
C LYS A 52 -5.39 -20.65 27.11
N LYS A 53 -4.25 -20.95 26.48
CA LYS A 53 -2.92 -20.82 27.11
C LYS A 53 -2.64 -19.38 27.56
N TYR A 54 -3.13 -18.39 26.83
CA TYR A 54 -3.05 -16.97 27.18
C TYR A 54 -4.06 -16.52 28.24
N GLY A 55 -4.94 -17.42 28.70
CA GLY A 55 -5.96 -17.11 29.70
C GLY A 55 -7.04 -16.14 29.21
N LEU A 56 -7.28 -16.07 27.90
CA LEU A 56 -8.31 -15.19 27.30
C LEU A 56 -9.66 -15.89 27.21
N ILE A 57 -9.64 -17.20 26.98
CA ILE A 57 -10.83 -18.04 26.85
C ILE A 57 -10.69 -19.29 27.71
N THR A 58 -11.81 -19.85 28.11
CA THR A 58 -11.90 -21.17 28.75
C THR A 58 -12.79 -22.09 27.91
N LYS A 59 -12.60 -23.39 28.08
CA LYS A 59 -13.48 -24.40 27.48
C LYS A 59 -14.33 -25.00 28.60
N ASN A 60 -15.65 -24.96 28.43
CA ASN A 60 -16.59 -25.70 29.26
C ASN A 60 -17.27 -26.75 28.39
N GLU A 61 -17.00 -28.02 28.65
CA GLU A 61 -17.43 -29.15 27.80
C GLU A 61 -17.03 -28.93 26.32
N PHE A 62 -18.01 -28.57 25.49
CA PHE A 62 -17.88 -28.33 24.06
C PHE A 62 -17.79 -26.83 23.70
N PHE A 63 -18.10 -25.94 24.64
CA PHE A 63 -18.22 -24.51 24.40
C PHE A 63 -16.97 -23.75 24.84
N TRP A 64 -16.55 -22.81 24.03
CA TRP A 64 -15.54 -21.82 24.34
C TRP A 64 -16.21 -20.56 24.84
N LYS A 65 -15.70 -19.98 25.93
CA LYS A 65 -16.20 -18.72 26.50
C LYS A 65 -15.05 -17.81 26.90
N ILE A 66 -15.29 -16.51 26.86
CA ILE A 66 -14.34 -15.50 27.35
C ILE A 66 -14.22 -15.62 28.88
N VAL A 67 -13.00 -15.48 29.40
CA VAL A 67 -12.77 -15.37 30.85
C VAL A 67 -13.37 -14.03 31.35
N PRO A 68 -14.27 -14.02 32.34
CA PRO A 68 -14.93 -12.80 32.82
C PRO A 68 -13.94 -11.68 33.18
N ASP A 69 -12.90 -12.00 33.93
CA ASP A 69 -11.87 -11.04 34.37
C ASP A 69 -11.07 -10.40 33.23
N LYS A 70 -11.15 -10.96 32.02
CA LYS A 70 -10.42 -10.47 30.83
C LYS A 70 -11.29 -9.68 29.86
N ILE A 71 -12.59 -9.56 30.12
CA ILE A 71 -13.54 -8.84 29.24
C ILE A 71 -13.06 -7.42 28.94
N ASN A 72 -12.67 -6.65 29.97
CA ASN A 72 -12.22 -5.27 29.82
C ASN A 72 -10.96 -5.15 28.93
N ILE A 73 -10.04 -6.09 29.07
CA ILE A 73 -8.80 -6.12 28.29
C ILE A 73 -9.12 -6.48 26.84
N ILE A 74 -9.95 -7.51 26.62
CA ILE A 74 -10.39 -7.95 25.30
C ILE A 74 -11.14 -6.85 24.55
N ASN A 75 -12.04 -6.13 25.23
CA ASN A 75 -12.75 -4.99 24.65
C ASN A 75 -11.79 -3.89 24.19
N LYS A 76 -10.76 -3.56 24.99
CA LYS A 76 -9.71 -2.62 24.58
C LYS A 76 -8.96 -3.10 23.32
N MET A 77 -8.71 -4.40 23.20
CA MET A 77 -8.02 -4.97 22.03
C MET A 77 -8.87 -4.93 20.77
N ILE A 78 -10.15 -5.33 20.87
CA ILE A 78 -11.10 -5.28 19.76
C ILE A 78 -11.27 -3.83 19.30
N ASN A 79 -11.48 -2.89 20.22
CA ASN A 79 -11.63 -1.47 19.90
C ASN A 79 -10.38 -0.90 19.21
N ARG A 80 -9.18 -1.21 19.71
CA ARG A 80 -7.93 -0.82 19.03
C ARG A 80 -7.86 -1.37 17.61
N ASN A 81 -8.20 -2.65 17.42
CA ASN A 81 -8.18 -3.28 16.10
C ASN A 81 -9.21 -2.65 15.14
N ASN A 82 -10.39 -2.29 15.63
CA ASN A 82 -11.42 -1.60 14.85
C ASN A 82 -10.97 -0.18 14.47
N ILE A 83 -10.30 0.55 15.37
CA ILE A 83 -9.68 1.84 15.06
C ILE A 83 -8.60 1.68 13.97
N TYR A 84 -7.76 0.64 14.04
CA TYR A 84 -6.76 0.37 13.01
C TYR A 84 -7.40 0.06 11.65
N LYS A 85 -8.39 -0.84 11.61
CA LYS A 85 -9.15 -1.14 10.39
C LYS A 85 -9.86 0.08 9.82
N ALA A 86 -10.44 0.93 10.68
CA ALA A 86 -11.08 2.17 10.26
C ALA A 86 -10.05 3.16 9.67
N LYS A 87 -8.85 3.24 10.25
CA LYS A 87 -7.75 4.04 9.71
C LYS A 87 -7.24 3.49 8.37
N GLU A 88 -7.16 2.18 8.19
CA GLU A 88 -6.81 1.57 6.89
C GLU A 88 -7.87 1.87 5.84
N LYS A 89 -9.15 1.61 6.13
CA LYS A 89 -10.27 1.95 5.24
C LYS A 89 -10.34 3.45 4.94
N ALA A 90 -10.02 4.31 5.90
CA ALA A 90 -9.95 5.76 5.69
C ALA A 90 -8.75 6.17 4.82
N LYS A 91 -7.63 5.45 4.86
CA LYS A 91 -6.50 5.67 3.94
C LYS A 91 -6.83 5.19 2.52
N GLU A 92 -7.51 4.06 2.40
CA GLU A 92 -8.02 3.54 1.12
C GLU A 92 -9.08 4.49 0.53
N SER A 93 -10.02 4.97 1.34
CA SER A 93 -11.05 5.92 0.90
C SER A 93 -10.48 7.32 0.62
N LYS A 94 -9.42 7.76 1.29
CA LYS A 94 -8.66 8.97 0.89
C LYS A 94 -7.90 8.79 -0.43
N GLY A 95 -7.49 7.57 -0.76
CA GLY A 95 -6.98 7.22 -2.10
C GLY A 95 -8.05 7.30 -3.19
N ILE A 96 -9.31 6.99 -2.84
CA ILE A 96 -10.46 7.03 -3.77
C ILE A 96 -11.10 8.44 -3.84
N SER A 97 -11.14 9.19 -2.73
CA SER A 97 -11.74 10.52 -2.66
C SER A 97 -10.89 11.58 -3.36
N LYS A 98 -9.56 11.42 -3.40
CA LYS A 98 -8.69 12.22 -4.30
C LYS A 98 -8.93 11.96 -5.80
N ARG A 99 -9.64 10.89 -6.16
CA ARG A 99 -10.06 10.58 -7.54
C ARG A 99 -11.44 11.14 -7.92
N LYS A 100 -12.25 11.61 -6.96
CA LYS A 100 -13.63 12.07 -7.21
C LYS A 100 -13.82 13.60 -7.20
N SER A 101 -12.81 14.40 -6.87
CA SER A 101 -12.95 15.86 -6.84
C SER A 101 -12.58 16.59 -8.15
N LYS A 102 -12.39 15.89 -9.28
CA LYS A 102 -12.33 16.50 -10.62
C LYS A 102 -12.92 15.55 -11.65
N THR A 103 -14.24 15.54 -11.76
CA THR A 103 -14.91 15.02 -12.97
C THR A 103 -14.76 16.07 -14.07
N LYS A 104 -13.52 16.26 -14.53
CA LYS A 104 -13.26 16.87 -15.83
C LYS A 104 -13.89 15.98 -16.89
N THR A 105 -14.59 16.56 -17.86
CA THR A 105 -15.14 15.82 -18.99
C THR A 105 -14.02 15.08 -19.74
N ASN A 106 -14.34 14.01 -20.46
CA ASN A 106 -13.31 13.18 -21.13
C ASN A 106 -12.44 14.02 -22.10
N GLY A 107 -13.02 15.05 -22.72
CA GLY A 107 -12.30 16.02 -23.57
C GLY A 107 -11.31 16.90 -22.81
N GLU A 108 -11.69 17.43 -21.65
CA GLU A 108 -10.77 18.23 -20.80
C GLU A 108 -9.56 17.43 -20.30
N ARG A 109 -9.73 16.11 -20.09
CA ARG A 109 -8.62 15.22 -19.70
C ARG A 109 -7.67 14.93 -20.85
N ILE A 110 -8.17 14.85 -22.08
CA ILE A 110 -7.33 14.65 -23.27
C ILE A 110 -6.52 15.92 -23.51
N PHE A 111 -7.17 17.09 -23.49
CA PHE A 111 -6.53 18.39 -23.65
C PHE A 111 -5.46 18.67 -22.58
N GLU A 112 -5.73 18.39 -21.31
CA GLU A 112 -4.74 18.55 -20.22
C GLU A 112 -3.54 17.61 -20.41
N LYS A 113 -3.73 16.40 -20.95
CA LYS A 113 -2.63 15.47 -21.24
C LYS A 113 -1.77 15.94 -22.41
N GLU A 114 -2.36 16.52 -23.45
CA GLU A 114 -1.64 17.05 -24.60
C GLU A 114 -0.77 18.25 -24.21
N LYS A 115 -1.33 19.24 -23.49
CA LYS A 115 -0.54 20.37 -22.97
C LYS A 115 0.58 19.92 -22.05
N LEU A 116 0.33 18.92 -21.20
CA LEU A 116 1.37 18.39 -20.32
C LEU A 116 2.48 17.67 -21.09
N ARG A 117 2.16 17.02 -22.23
CA ARG A 117 3.17 16.46 -23.15
C ARG A 117 4.01 17.56 -23.79
N GLU A 118 3.39 18.63 -24.27
CA GLU A 118 4.11 19.77 -24.86
C GLU A 118 5.08 20.42 -23.85
N ALA A 119 4.61 20.69 -22.63
CA ALA A 119 5.46 21.21 -21.56
C ALA A 119 6.63 20.26 -21.24
N PHE A 120 6.39 18.95 -21.28
CA PHE A 120 7.44 17.94 -21.09
C PHE A 120 8.45 17.94 -22.24
N GLU A 121 8.02 18.01 -23.51
CA GLU A 121 8.93 18.11 -24.65
C GLU A 121 9.77 19.40 -24.60
N CYS A 122 9.17 20.52 -24.21
CA CYS A 122 9.89 21.77 -23.98
C CYS A 122 10.95 21.62 -22.88
N PHE A 123 10.60 20.97 -21.76
CA PHE A 123 11.57 20.65 -20.73
C PHE A 123 12.72 19.80 -21.27
N LEU A 124 12.43 18.73 -22.01
CA LEU A 124 13.47 17.86 -22.58
C LEU A 124 14.37 18.60 -23.57
N LYS A 125 13.83 19.46 -24.44
CA LYS A 125 14.63 20.28 -25.36
C LYS A 125 15.60 21.24 -24.66
N GLN A 126 15.24 21.71 -23.47
CA GLN A 126 16.10 22.56 -22.65
C GLN A 126 17.20 21.77 -21.95
N GLN A 127 16.97 20.48 -21.69
CA GLN A 127 17.97 19.60 -21.11
C GLN A 127 18.87 19.02 -22.21
N LYS A 128 20.18 18.97 -21.95
CA LYS A 128 21.15 18.30 -22.83
C LYS A 128 21.43 16.90 -22.31
N TYR A 129 20.39 16.08 -22.24
CA TYR A 129 20.51 14.71 -21.75
C TYR A 129 21.14 13.79 -22.79
N GLU A 130 21.89 12.81 -22.31
CA GLU A 130 22.30 11.67 -23.14
C GLU A 130 21.07 10.86 -23.55
N VAL A 131 21.16 10.17 -24.69
CA VAL A 131 20.05 9.40 -25.28
C VAL A 131 19.39 8.45 -24.27
N VAL A 132 20.20 7.77 -23.45
CA VAL A 132 19.71 6.83 -22.43
C VAL A 132 18.90 7.54 -21.34
N VAL A 133 19.40 8.69 -20.87
CA VAL A 133 18.74 9.50 -19.83
C VAL A 133 17.40 10.01 -20.34
N GLU A 134 17.39 10.50 -21.57
CA GLU A 134 16.19 10.98 -22.25
C GLU A 134 15.17 9.86 -22.44
N ASP A 135 15.57 8.68 -22.91
CA ASP A 135 14.66 7.55 -23.08
C ASP A 135 14.04 7.08 -21.76
N VAL A 136 14.84 7.01 -20.68
CA VAL A 136 14.35 6.64 -19.35
C VAL A 136 13.26 7.61 -18.87
N VAL A 137 13.52 8.92 -18.93
CA VAL A 137 12.53 9.92 -18.48
C VAL A 137 11.30 9.94 -19.39
N ARG A 138 11.46 9.76 -20.70
CA ARG A 138 10.35 9.65 -21.67
C ARG A 138 9.44 8.47 -21.35
N LYS A 139 10.01 7.29 -21.10
CA LYS A 139 9.23 6.08 -20.74
C LYS A 139 8.52 6.25 -19.40
N LEU A 140 9.16 6.83 -18.39
CA LEU A 140 8.52 7.13 -17.10
C LEU A 140 7.36 8.12 -17.26
N PHE A 141 7.56 9.19 -18.04
CA PHE A 141 6.52 10.19 -18.29
C PHE A 141 5.35 9.62 -19.09
N LYS A 142 5.64 8.81 -20.11
CA LYS A 142 4.62 8.08 -20.87
C LYS A 142 3.76 7.21 -19.95
N HIS A 143 4.38 6.43 -19.07
CA HIS A 143 3.68 5.63 -18.07
C HIS A 143 2.76 6.48 -17.18
N TYR A 144 3.24 7.65 -16.74
CA TYR A 144 2.44 8.59 -15.96
C TYR A 144 1.21 9.11 -16.73
N ILE A 145 1.38 9.49 -17.99
CA ILE A 145 0.26 9.97 -18.82
C ILE A 145 -0.78 8.87 -19.05
N GLU A 146 -0.35 7.62 -19.25
CA GLU A 146 -1.23 6.49 -19.52
C GLU A 146 -1.98 6.03 -18.26
N THR A 147 -1.27 5.89 -17.13
CA THR A 147 -1.82 5.22 -15.93
C THR A 147 -2.16 6.18 -14.79
N GLY A 148 -1.58 7.39 -14.80
CA GLY A 148 -1.60 8.34 -13.68
C GLY A 148 -0.68 7.95 -12.52
N ALA A 149 0.02 6.82 -12.59
CA ALA A 149 0.97 6.40 -11.58
C ALA A 149 2.32 7.09 -11.82
N LEU A 150 2.94 7.58 -10.74
CA LEU A 150 4.24 8.24 -10.80
C LEU A 150 5.41 7.25 -10.90
N TYR A 151 5.16 5.95 -10.90
CA TYR A 151 6.22 4.96 -10.71
C TYR A 151 6.00 3.68 -11.49
N LEU A 152 7.11 3.08 -11.89
CA LEU A 152 7.23 1.70 -12.33
C LEU A 152 7.77 0.86 -11.19
N LEU A 153 7.28 -0.38 -11.06
CA LEU A 153 7.74 -1.34 -10.08
C LEU A 153 8.24 -2.58 -10.80
N PHE A 154 9.49 -2.95 -10.53
CA PHE A 154 10.18 -4.12 -11.08
C PHE A 154 10.44 -5.09 -9.94
N LYS A 155 10.02 -6.34 -10.11
CA LYS A 155 10.20 -7.38 -9.07
C LYS A 155 11.58 -8.01 -9.13
N GLU A 156 12.18 -8.05 -10.31
CA GLU A 156 13.53 -8.54 -10.55
C GLU A 156 14.33 -7.52 -11.37
N GLY A 157 15.65 -7.47 -11.19
CA GLY A 157 16.52 -6.53 -11.92
C GLY A 157 16.45 -6.69 -13.45
N TYR A 158 16.26 -7.92 -13.93
CA TYR A 158 16.10 -8.25 -15.35
C TYR A 158 14.84 -7.64 -15.98
N ASP A 159 13.77 -7.43 -15.21
CA ASP A 159 12.53 -6.83 -15.73
C ASP A 159 12.74 -5.36 -16.14
N MET A 160 13.65 -4.67 -15.45
CA MET A 160 13.97 -3.27 -15.73
C MET A 160 14.73 -3.13 -17.04
N GLU A 161 15.77 -3.94 -17.25
CA GLU A 161 16.57 -3.88 -18.47
C GLU A 161 15.76 -4.29 -19.70
N ALA A 162 14.88 -5.30 -19.56
CA ALA A 162 13.96 -5.67 -20.62
C ALA A 162 12.98 -4.53 -20.97
N TYR A 163 12.53 -3.77 -19.97
CA TYR A 163 11.59 -2.66 -20.18
C TYR A 163 12.25 -1.44 -20.83
N PHE A 164 13.47 -1.10 -20.42
CA PHE A 164 14.20 0.06 -20.93
C PHE A 164 15.03 -0.22 -22.18
N ASP A 165 15.00 -1.46 -22.70
CA ASP A 165 15.83 -1.99 -23.77
C ASP A 165 17.18 -2.53 -23.27
N LYS A 166 17.50 -3.77 -23.67
CA LYS A 166 18.68 -4.53 -23.20
C LYS A 166 19.99 -3.88 -23.64
N HIS A 167 19.95 -3.05 -24.68
CA HIS A 167 21.10 -2.29 -25.17
C HIS A 167 21.63 -1.28 -24.15
N TYR A 168 20.87 -0.94 -23.10
CA TYR A 168 21.27 -0.01 -22.04
C TYR A 168 21.58 -0.68 -20.70
N SER A 169 21.84 -1.99 -20.68
CA SER A 169 22.20 -2.71 -19.45
C SER A 169 23.42 -2.04 -18.77
N GLY A 170 23.27 -1.71 -17.49
CA GLY A 170 24.24 -0.91 -16.72
C GLY A 170 24.03 0.62 -16.75
N ASP A 171 23.65 1.19 -17.90
CA ASP A 171 23.51 2.65 -18.05
C ASP A 171 22.20 3.21 -17.50
N ILE A 172 21.15 2.36 -17.38
CA ILE A 172 19.86 2.77 -16.82
C ILE A 172 19.99 3.27 -15.37
N LEU A 173 20.79 2.58 -14.55
CA LEU A 173 20.97 2.98 -13.15
C LEU A 173 21.69 4.32 -13.03
N ARG A 174 22.69 4.56 -13.88
CA ARG A 174 23.41 5.83 -14.00
C ARG A 174 22.47 6.95 -14.49
N ALA A 175 21.65 6.66 -15.50
CA ALA A 175 20.65 7.59 -15.99
C ALA A 175 19.67 8.03 -14.89
N ILE A 176 19.22 7.08 -14.06
CA ILE A 176 18.36 7.40 -12.91
C ILE A 176 19.08 8.26 -11.88
N ASP A 177 20.39 8.05 -11.65
CA ASP A 177 21.16 8.88 -10.71
C ASP A 177 21.30 10.33 -11.22
N ILE A 178 21.50 10.53 -12.52
CA ILE A 178 21.44 11.86 -13.16
C ILE A 178 20.07 12.50 -12.95
N LEU A 179 18.99 11.78 -13.26
CA LEU A 179 17.62 12.26 -13.06
C LEU A 179 17.28 12.53 -11.59
N THR A 180 17.96 11.85 -10.65
CA THR A 180 17.80 12.07 -9.21
C THR A 180 18.41 13.40 -8.80
N ASN A 181 19.60 13.72 -9.30
CA ASN A 181 20.26 14.99 -9.05
C ASN A 181 19.44 16.17 -9.58
N ASP A 182 18.83 16.01 -10.74
CA ASP A 182 17.96 17.03 -11.36
C ASP A 182 16.55 17.09 -10.76
N ARG A 183 16.27 16.24 -9.76
CA ARG A 183 14.95 16.09 -9.12
C ARG A 183 13.83 15.79 -10.12
N VAL A 184 14.13 14.99 -11.14
CA VAL A 184 13.18 14.54 -12.16
C VAL A 184 12.62 13.16 -11.81
N ALA A 185 13.50 12.20 -11.50
CA ALA A 185 13.12 10.83 -11.12
C ALA A 185 14.01 10.29 -10.00
N TYR A 186 13.55 9.29 -9.26
CA TYR A 186 14.31 8.63 -8.19
C TYR A 186 14.04 7.12 -8.19
N LYS A 187 14.96 6.35 -7.59
CA LYS A 187 14.80 4.91 -7.35
C LYS A 187 14.68 4.59 -5.86
N ILE A 188 13.88 3.57 -5.53
CA ILE A 188 13.79 2.96 -4.21
C ILE A 188 13.97 1.46 -4.35
N PHE A 189 14.86 0.89 -3.55
CA PHE A 189 15.03 -0.55 -3.41
C PHE A 189 14.30 -1.05 -2.16
N LYS A 190 13.45 -2.06 -2.31
CA LYS A 190 12.75 -2.66 -1.17
C LYS A 190 12.53 -4.15 -1.38
N LYS A 191 13.14 -4.98 -0.52
CA LYS A 191 12.93 -6.43 -0.48
C LYS A 191 13.13 -7.14 -1.84
N GLY A 192 14.15 -6.74 -2.60
CA GLY A 192 14.42 -7.28 -3.94
C GLY A 192 13.67 -6.59 -5.07
N GLU A 193 12.68 -5.74 -4.77
CA GLU A 193 11.97 -4.95 -5.78
C GLU A 193 12.65 -3.59 -6.00
N ILE A 194 12.66 -3.13 -7.25
CA ILE A 194 13.13 -1.79 -7.62
C ILE A 194 11.95 -0.96 -8.09
N LYS A 195 11.75 0.18 -7.45
CA LYS A 195 10.74 1.17 -7.83
C LYS A 195 11.44 2.38 -8.43
N ILE A 196 11.12 2.72 -9.68
CA ILE A 196 11.59 3.96 -10.32
C ILE A 196 10.40 4.90 -10.43
N ALA A 197 10.56 6.14 -9.98
CA ALA A 197 9.44 7.07 -9.88
C ALA A 197 9.83 8.50 -10.28
N LEU A 198 8.89 9.22 -10.90
CA LEU A 198 9.00 10.66 -11.09
C LEU A 198 8.81 11.39 -9.76
N TYR A 199 9.56 12.48 -9.55
CA TYR A 199 9.29 13.39 -8.45
C TYR A 199 7.91 14.03 -8.63
N LYS A 200 7.15 14.10 -7.55
CA LYS A 200 5.85 14.75 -7.55
C LYS A 200 5.96 16.23 -7.92
N ASP A 201 6.97 16.90 -7.37
CA ASP A 201 7.22 18.32 -7.57
C ASP A 201 7.61 18.63 -9.03
N PHE A 202 8.30 17.70 -9.71
CA PHE A 202 8.58 17.81 -11.14
C PHE A 202 7.29 17.83 -11.97
N ILE A 203 6.35 16.93 -11.70
CA ILE A 203 5.04 16.92 -12.37
C ILE A 203 4.22 18.18 -12.06
N GLU A 204 4.28 18.67 -10.81
CA GLU A 204 3.60 19.91 -10.43
C GLU A 204 4.22 21.13 -11.12
N LYS A 205 5.55 21.16 -11.29
CA LYS A 205 6.25 22.16 -12.08
C LYS A 205 5.78 22.15 -13.54
N LEU A 206 5.71 20.99 -14.19
CA LEU A 206 5.20 20.89 -15.57
C LEU A 206 3.76 21.39 -15.69
N LYS A 207 2.89 21.04 -14.73
CA LYS A 207 1.51 21.53 -14.71
C LYS A 207 1.42 23.03 -14.50
N SER A 208 2.33 23.62 -13.73
CA SER A 208 2.36 25.07 -13.53
C SER A 208 2.72 25.83 -14.82
N LEU A 209 3.61 25.27 -15.66
CA LEU A 209 3.94 25.84 -16.97
C LEU A 209 2.71 25.87 -17.87
N VAL A 210 1.98 24.76 -17.92
CA VAL A 210 0.72 24.64 -18.69
C VAL A 210 -0.32 25.69 -18.29
N ASN A 211 -0.45 25.99 -16.99
CA ASN A 211 -1.43 26.96 -16.49
C ASN A 211 -0.98 28.43 -16.67
N ASN A 212 0.32 28.67 -16.84
CA ASN A 212 0.85 30.03 -17.04
C ASN A 212 0.73 30.48 -18.49
N ASP A 213 0.71 29.56 -19.46
CA ASP A 213 0.45 29.86 -20.88
C ASP A 213 -1.04 30.22 -21.16
N GLU A 214 -1.93 30.12 -20.17
CA GLU A 214 -3.36 30.49 -20.27
C GLU A 214 -3.68 31.91 -19.75
N ARG A 215 -2.69 32.68 -19.29
CA ARG A 215 -2.83 34.07 -18.81
C ARG A 215 -2.17 35.07 -19.74
#